data_AF-A0A8X6UE41-F1
#
_entry.id   AF-A0A8X6UE41-F1
#
_cell.length_a   1.000
_cell.length_b   1.000
_cell.length_c   1.000
_cell.angle_alpha   90.00
_cell.angle_beta   90.00
_cell.angle_gamma   90.00
#
_symmetry.space_group_name_H-M   'P 1'
#
loop_
_entity.id
_entity.type
_entity.pdbx_description
1 polymer ?
#
loop_
_entity_poly.entity_id
_entity_poly.type
_entity_poly.pdbx_seq_one_letter_code
_entity_poly.pdbx_strand_id
1 'polypeptide(L)'
;MAAHSAAKGKLIAVIGDEDTCVGFLLGGIGELNKSRQTNFMVVEKNTPASEIEDTFKNFVKREDIDIILINQNIAEMIHEQRVFSKQRNIDRRKRSKLDVS
;
A
#
# COMPACT_ATOMS: atom_id res chain seq x y z
N MET A 1 -10.97 5.33 -30.24
CA MET A 1 -10.38 4.34 -29.32
C MET A 1 -10.87 4.67 -27.92
N ALA A 2 -12.02 4.12 -27.51
CA ALA A 2 -12.55 4.33 -26.17
C ALA A 2 -11.72 3.46 -25.23
N ALA A 3 -10.89 4.08 -24.39
CA ALA A 3 -10.30 3.41 -23.26
C ALA A 3 -11.47 2.98 -22.37
N HIS A 4 -11.70 1.67 -22.34
CA HIS A 4 -12.60 1.02 -21.42
C HIS A 4 -12.30 1.59 -20.03
N SER A 5 -13.24 2.33 -19.47
CA SER A 5 -13.25 2.69 -18.05
C SER A 5 -13.40 1.37 -17.28
N ALA A 6 -12.29 0.64 -17.17
CA ALA A 6 -12.15 -0.51 -16.31
C ALA A 6 -12.61 -0.05 -14.93
N ALA A 7 -13.64 -0.71 -14.40
CA ALA A 7 -14.23 -0.44 -13.09
C ALA A 7 -13.12 0.00 -12.15
N LYS A 8 -13.17 1.27 -11.72
CA LYS A 8 -12.07 2.01 -11.06
C LYS A 8 -11.22 1.05 -10.20
N GLY A 9 -10.16 0.52 -10.80
CA GLY A 9 -9.37 -0.55 -10.21
C GLY A 9 -8.74 -0.02 -8.93
N LYS A 10 -8.65 -0.85 -7.90
CA LYS A 10 -7.95 -0.44 -6.69
C LYS A 10 -6.46 -0.31 -7.00
N LEU A 11 -5.85 0.70 -6.41
CA LEU A 11 -4.48 1.12 -6.67
C LEU A 11 -3.49 0.18 -5.98
N ILE A 12 -2.29 0.12 -6.56
CA ILE A 12 -1.14 -0.55 -5.97
C ILE A 12 -0.27 0.54 -5.35
N ALA A 13 0.19 0.30 -4.12
CA ALA A 13 1.18 1.12 -3.46
C ALA A 13 2.53 0.41 -3.35
N VAL A 14 3.63 1.17 -3.36
CA VAL A 14 5.00 0.64 -3.37
C VAL A 14 5.85 1.30 -2.28
N ILE A 15 6.55 0.50 -1.48
CA ILE A 15 7.55 0.97 -0.51
C ILE A 15 8.86 0.25 -0.84
N GLY A 16 9.82 0.98 -1.40
CA GLY A 16 11.02 0.38 -1.98
C GLY A 16 12.22 1.31 -1.91
N ASP A 17 13.38 0.76 -2.29
CA ASP A 17 14.53 1.59 -2.64
C ASP A 17 14.29 2.31 -3.97
N GLU A 18 15.18 3.25 -4.29
CA GLU A 18 15.09 4.09 -5.49
C GLU A 18 14.93 3.25 -6.76
N ASP A 19 15.77 2.22 -6.93
CA ASP A 19 15.76 1.35 -8.11
C ASP A 19 14.42 0.62 -8.28
N THR A 20 13.85 0.12 -7.18
CA THR A 20 12.55 -0.56 -7.20
C THR A 20 11.42 0.42 -7.52
N CYS A 21 11.41 1.59 -6.89
CA CYS A 21 10.41 2.62 -7.14
C CYS A 21 10.46 3.11 -8.60
N VAL A 22 11.65 3.33 -9.15
CA VAL A 22 11.83 3.70 -10.56
C VAL A 22 11.27 2.63 -11.50
N GLY A 23 11.57 1.35 -11.25
CA GLY A 23 11.02 0.24 -12.05
C GLY A 23 9.49 0.21 -12.08
N PHE A 24 8.85 0.41 -10.93
CA PHE A 24 7.39 0.45 -10.84
C PHE A 24 6.77 1.70 -11.48
N LEU A 25 7.43 2.86 -11.35
CA LEU A 25 7.01 4.09 -12.01
C LEU A 25 7.03 3.94 -13.53
N LEU A 26 8.07 3.31 -14.09
CA LEU A 26 8.15 2.98 -15.51
C LEU A 26 7.09 1.95 -15.93
N GLY A 27 6.71 1.05 -15.03
CA GLY A 27 5.61 0.09 -15.21
C GLY A 27 4.21 0.70 -15.14
N GLY A 28 4.08 2.02 -14.90
CA GLY A 28 2.81 2.73 -14.81
C GLY A 28 2.18 2.75 -13.40
N ILE A 29 2.93 2.34 -12.37
CA ILE A 29 2.51 2.42 -10.97
C ILE A 29 3.13 3.68 -10.36
N GLY A 30 2.31 4.71 -10.14
CA GLY A 30 2.78 6.01 -9.63
C GLY A 30 1.72 7.08 -9.52
N GLU A 31 0.45 6.67 -9.50
CA GLU A 31 -0.67 7.61 -9.59
C GLU A 31 -0.72 8.54 -8.36
N LEU A 32 -0.97 9.83 -8.64
CA LEU A 32 -1.30 10.83 -7.63
C LEU A 32 -2.82 10.80 -7.44
N ASN A 33 -3.27 10.60 -6.21
CA ASN A 33 -4.69 10.69 -5.93
C ASN A 33 -5.20 12.15 -6.03
N LYS A 34 -6.52 12.34 -5.93
CA LYS A 34 -7.15 13.68 -5.97
C LYS A 34 -6.64 14.63 -4.86
N SER A 35 -6.12 14.08 -3.77
CA SER A 35 -5.52 14.80 -2.65
C SER A 35 -4.01 15.02 -2.83
N ARG A 36 -3.47 14.75 -4.02
CA ARG A 36 -2.04 14.84 -4.38
C ARG A 36 -1.13 13.95 -3.51
N GLN A 37 -1.67 12.87 -2.97
CA GLN A 37 -0.88 11.86 -2.27
C GLN A 37 -0.38 10.83 -3.27
N THR A 38 0.90 10.51 -3.18
CA THR A 38 1.53 9.46 -3.97
C THR A 38 1.14 8.08 -3.44
N ASN A 39 1.25 7.08 -4.31
CA ASN A 39 1.13 5.68 -3.94
C ASN A 39 2.50 5.00 -3.77
N PHE A 40 3.56 5.77 -3.61
CA PHE A 40 4.89 5.20 -3.42
C PHE A 40 5.69 5.98 -2.38
N MET A 41 6.63 5.27 -1.74
CA MET A 41 7.62 5.81 -0.83
C MET A 41 8.98 5.27 -1.22
N VAL A 42 9.92 6.19 -1.49
CA VAL A 42 11.33 5.85 -1.68
C VAL A 42 11.97 5.82 -0.29
N VAL A 43 12.60 4.69 0.02
CA VAL A 43 13.32 4.47 1.28
C VAL A 43 14.81 4.54 1.00
N GLU A 44 15.46 5.49 1.66
CA GLU A 44 16.91 5.63 1.65
C GLU A 44 17.52 4.99 2.91
N LYS A 45 18.84 4.84 2.93
CA LYS A 45 19.57 4.30 4.09
C LYS A 45 19.42 5.13 5.36
N ASN A 46 19.06 6.41 5.21
CA ASN A 46 18.91 7.36 6.30
C ASN A 46 17.44 7.53 6.74
N THR A 47 16.50 6.89 6.04
CA THR A 47 15.08 7.00 6.36
C THR A 47 14.79 6.27 7.67
N PRO A 48 14.22 6.95 8.68
CA PRO A 48 13.92 6.33 9.97
C PRO A 48 12.78 5.32 9.84
N ALA A 49 12.87 4.21 10.58
CA ALA A 49 11.84 3.17 10.58
C ALA A 49 10.43 3.72 10.93
N SER A 50 10.35 4.72 11.79
CA SER A 50 9.09 5.39 12.15
C SER A 50 8.36 6.01 10.96
N GLU A 51 9.10 6.59 10.01
CA GLU A 51 8.52 7.21 8.82
C GLU A 51 7.97 6.16 7.85
N ILE A 52 8.67 5.03 7.73
CA ILE A 52 8.24 3.87 6.94
C ILE A 52 6.93 3.30 7.52
N GLU A 53 6.85 3.19 8.85
CA GLU A 53 5.65 2.73 9.54
C GLU A 53 4.46 3.67 9.35
N ASP A 54 4.66 4.97 9.50
CA ASP A 54 3.58 5.94 9.36
C ASP A 54 3.06 5.99 7.92
N THR A 55 3.95 5.85 6.94
CA THR A 55 3.58 5.73 5.54
C THR A 55 2.82 4.44 5.26
N PHE A 56 3.27 3.31 5.80
CA PHE A 56 2.55 2.04 5.70
C PHE A 56 1.15 2.13 6.31
N LYS A 57 1.01 2.71 7.51
CA LYS A 57 -0.31 2.94 8.14
C LYS A 57 -1.21 3.81 7.27
N ASN A 58 -0.67 4.85 6.64
CA ASN A 58 -1.42 5.72 5.74
C ASN A 58 -1.90 4.97 4.50
N PHE A 59 -1.06 4.11 3.89
CA PHE A 59 -1.47 3.27 2.77
C PHE A 59 -2.54 2.25 3.17
N VAL A 60 -2.48 1.67 4.37
CA VAL A 60 -3.52 0.73 4.84
C VAL A 60 -4.84 1.44 5.22
N LYS A 61 -4.80 2.72 5.60
CA LYS A 61 -6.02 3.50 5.89
C LYS A 61 -6.76 3.92 4.61
N ARG A 62 -6.06 3.98 3.48
CA ARG A 62 -6.59 4.38 2.19
C ARG A 62 -7.45 3.26 1.59
N GLU A 63 -8.71 3.57 1.31
CA GLU A 63 -9.67 2.60 0.74
C GLU A 63 -9.46 2.36 -0.76
N ASP A 64 -8.71 3.25 -1.41
CA ASP A 64 -8.37 3.17 -2.83
C ASP A 64 -7.15 2.30 -3.11
N ILE A 65 -6.45 1.78 -2.10
CA ILE A 65 -5.29 0.88 -2.22
C ILE A 65 -5.70 -0.53 -1.79
N ASP A 66 -5.46 -1.53 -2.65
CA ASP A 66 -5.70 -2.96 -2.31
C ASP A 66 -4.41 -3.75 -2.10
N ILE A 67 -3.34 -3.37 -2.78
CA ILE A 67 -2.07 -4.10 -2.75
C ILE A 67 -0.97 -3.13 -2.36
N ILE A 68 -0.17 -3.53 -1.37
CA ILE A 68 1.04 -2.82 -0.96
C ILE A 68 2.23 -3.73 -1.24
N LEU A 69 3.09 -3.32 -2.16
CA LEU A 69 4.37 -3.96 -2.46
C LEU A 69 5.44 -3.33 -1.57
N ILE A 70 6.24 -4.16 -0.92
CA ILE A 70 7.31 -3.70 -0.03
C ILE A 70 8.54 -4.58 -0.23
N ASN A 71 9.73 -3.97 -0.32
CA ASN A 71 10.96 -4.76 -0.36
C ASN A 71 11.15 -5.51 0.95
N GLN A 72 11.65 -6.74 0.86
CA GLN A 72 11.76 -7.63 2.01
C GLN A 72 12.66 -7.03 3.11
N ASN A 73 13.79 -6.45 2.73
CA ASN A 73 14.72 -5.77 3.65
C ASN A 73 14.05 -4.62 4.42
N ILE A 74 13.25 -3.80 3.76
CA ILE A 74 12.49 -2.70 4.38
C ILE A 74 11.41 -3.27 5.30
N ALA A 75 10.73 -4.33 4.87
CA ALA A 75 9.69 -4.97 5.67
C ALA A 75 10.21 -5.63 6.96
N GLU A 76 11.49 -5.99 7.00
CA GLU A 76 12.17 -6.46 8.21
C GLU A 76 12.43 -5.32 9.21
N MET A 77 12.60 -4.08 8.75
CA MET A 77 12.79 -2.90 9.62
C MET A 77 11.52 -2.55 10.41
N ILE A 78 10.34 -2.86 9.88
CA ILE A 78 9.03 -2.52 10.46
C ILE A 78 8.31 -3.72 11.11
N HIS A 79 9.09 -4.71 11.58
CA HIS A 79 8.61 -6.07 11.93
C HIS A 79 7.45 -6.09 12.95
N GLU A 80 7.37 -5.12 13.87
CA GLU A 80 6.34 -5.07 14.92
C GLU A 80 4.90 -4.92 14.37
N GLN A 81 4.71 -4.33 13.19
CA GLN A 81 3.37 -4.03 12.65
C GLN A 81 2.78 -5.08 11.70
N ARG A 82 3.57 -6.08 11.28
CA ARG A 82 3.07 -7.20 10.43
C ARG A 82 1.91 -7.95 11.06
N VAL A 83 1.86 -8.01 12.39
CA VAL A 83 0.80 -8.71 13.14
C VAL A 83 -0.54 -7.96 13.04
N PHE A 84 -0.52 -6.62 12.97
CA PHE A 84 -1.73 -5.80 13.06
C PHE A 84 -2.61 -5.86 11.80
N SER A 85 -2.01 -5.98 10.60
CA SER A 85 -2.78 -6.12 9.35
C SER A 85 -3.44 -7.49 9.18
N LYS A 86 -2.96 -8.54 9.86
CA LYS A 86 -3.58 -9.86 9.81
C LYS A 86 -4.91 -9.91 10.60
N GLN A 87 -5.01 -9.15 11.69
CA GLN A 87 -6.20 -9.15 12.55
C GLN A 87 -7.42 -8.45 11.90
N ARG A 88 -7.23 -7.32 11.21
CA ARG A 88 -8.34 -6.57 10.58
C ARG A 88 -9.03 -7.33 9.44
N ASN A 89 -8.30 -8.17 8.70
CA ASN A 89 -8.90 -9.02 7.65
C ASN A 89 -9.73 -10.19 8.22
N ILE A 90 -9.42 -10.64 9.45
CA ILE A 90 -10.22 -11.65 10.15
C ILE A 90 -11.54 -11.03 10.67
N ASP A 91 -11.48 -9.81 11.19
CA ASP A 91 -12.68 -9.14 11.74
C ASP A 91 -13.66 -8.67 10.64
N ARG A 92 -13.17 -8.24 9.48
CA ARG A 92 -14.04 -7.93 8.32
C ARG A 92 -14.78 -9.16 7.79
N ARG A 93 -14.16 -10.35 7.79
CA ARG A 93 -14.83 -11.62 7.41
C ARG A 93 -15.88 -12.08 8.43
N LYS A 94 -15.72 -11.73 9.71
CA LYS A 94 -16.73 -12.05 10.74
C LYS A 94 -17.97 -11.15 10.62
N ARG A 95 -17.79 -9.86 10.30
CA ARG A 95 -18.93 -8.94 10.08
C ARG A 95 -19.77 -9.31 8.86
N SER A 96 -19.15 -9.71 7.75
CA SER A 96 -19.91 -10.14 6.56
C SER A 96 -20.70 -11.44 6.73
N LYS A 97 -20.48 -12.20 7.83
CA LYS A 97 -21.26 -13.39 8.17
C LYS A 97 -22.42 -13.11 9.12
N LEU A 98 -22.48 -11.94 9.78
CA LEU A 98 -23.60 -11.58 10.65
C LEU A 98 -24.76 -10.90 9.91
N ASP A 99 -24.50 -10.22 8.79
CA ASP A 99 -25.55 -9.52 8.01
C ASP A 99 -26.37 -10.45 7.08
N VAL A 100 -26.14 -11.78 7.14
CA VAL A 100 -26.78 -12.78 6.26
C VAL A 100 -27.54 -13.84 7.07
N SER A 101 -27.96 -13.53 8.29
CA SER A 101 -28.76 -14.43 9.15
C SER A 101 -29.98 -13.71 9.72
#